data_AF-A0A352Y0E7-F1
#
_entry.id   AF-A0A352Y0E7-F1
#
_cell.length_a   1.000
_cell.length_b   1.000
_cell.length_c   1.000
_cell.angle_alpha   90.00
_cell.angle_beta   90.00
_cell.angle_gamma   90.00
#
_symmetry.space_group_name_H-M   'P 1'
#
loop_
_entity.id
_entity.type
_entity.pdbx_description
1 polymer ?
#
loop_
_entity_poly.entity_id
_entity_poly.type
_entity_poly.pdbx_seq_one_letter_code
_entity_poly.pdbx_strand_id
1 'polypeptide(L)'
;MTEQKEQKISSSDASTAVKTILIVEDDSGIGEFFFEAIKQETPYQALLATDGYQALKLVHDIKPSLFLLDYSLPRMTGLELYDRLHATEAVSYT
;
A
#
# COMPACT_ATOMS: atom_id res chain seq x y z
N MET A 1 43.23 -5.78 -29.08
CA MET A 1 43.64 -5.63 -27.67
C MET A 1 43.94 -4.17 -27.40
N THR A 2 42.95 -3.46 -26.88
CA THR A 2 43.12 -2.27 -26.03
C THR A 2 41.74 -1.99 -25.45
N GLU A 3 41.55 -2.54 -24.25
CA GLU A 3 40.42 -2.27 -23.38
C GLU A 3 40.67 -0.96 -22.61
N GLN A 4 39.55 -0.40 -22.15
CA GLN A 4 39.35 0.41 -20.95
C GLN A 4 39.06 1.91 -21.12
N LYS A 5 38.12 2.33 -20.24
CA LYS A 5 37.52 3.66 -19.95
C LYS A 5 36.35 4.06 -20.85
N GLU A 6 35.15 4.33 -20.36
CA GLU A 6 34.68 4.79 -19.04
C GLU A 6 33.27 4.24 -18.73
N GLN A 7 33.14 3.46 -17.66
CA GLN A 7 31.85 3.29 -16.99
C GLN A 7 31.67 4.45 -16.01
N LYS A 8 30.90 5.45 -16.43
CA LYS A 8 30.35 6.49 -15.56
C LYS A 8 29.31 5.82 -14.67
N ILE A 9 29.72 5.43 -13.47
CA ILE A 9 28.82 5.04 -12.39
C ILE A 9 27.98 6.28 -12.06
N SER A 10 26.78 6.33 -12.61
CA SER A 10 25.80 7.37 -12.33
C SER A 10 25.21 7.07 -10.96
N SER A 11 25.65 7.86 -10.00
CA SER A 11 25.08 8.01 -8.67
C SER A 11 23.60 8.35 -8.74
N SER A 12 22.73 7.39 -8.42
CA SER A 12 21.36 7.65 -7.99
C SER A 12 20.82 6.53 -7.08
N ASP A 13 21.56 6.18 -6.03
CA ASP A 13 20.95 5.50 -4.87
C ASP A 13 20.18 6.54 -4.06
N ALA A 14 19.08 7.04 -4.61
CA ALA A 14 18.01 7.52 -3.77
C ALA A 14 17.45 6.27 -3.09
N SER A 15 17.58 6.16 -1.77
CA SER A 15 16.96 5.11 -0.98
C SER A 15 15.47 5.06 -1.32
N THR A 16 15.08 4.15 -2.21
CA THR A 16 13.68 4.05 -2.64
C THR A 16 12.97 3.42 -1.47
N ALA A 17 12.35 4.25 -0.62
CA ALA A 17 11.55 3.77 0.50
C ALA A 17 10.55 2.76 -0.05
N VAL A 18 10.57 1.55 0.51
CA VAL A 18 9.68 0.47 0.07
C VAL A 18 8.25 0.95 0.28
N LYS A 19 7.48 1.06 -0.82
CA LYS A 19 6.08 1.49 -0.75
C LYS A 19 5.22 0.35 -0.22
N THR A 20 4.23 0.70 0.60
CA THR A 20 3.29 -0.25 1.19
C THR A 20 1.91 -0.13 0.53
N ILE A 21 1.31 -1.27 0.20
CA ILE A 21 -0.07 -1.41 -0.28
C ILE A 21 -0.90 -1.96 0.88
N LEU A 22 -2.01 -1.30 1.21
CA LEU A 22 -2.96 -1.78 2.22
C LEU A 22 -4.16 -2.44 1.53
N ILE A 23 -4.35 -3.72 1.79
CA ILE A 23 -5.48 -4.53 1.31
C ILE A 23 -6.53 -4.53 2.42
N VAL A 24 -7.79 -4.30 2.08
CA VAL A 24 -8.93 -4.36 3.01
C VAL A 24 -9.96 -5.31 2.44
N GLU A 25 -10.01 -6.51 3.00
CA GLU A 25 -10.75 -7.67 2.48
C GLU A 25 -11.08 -8.60 3.65
N ASP A 26 -12.36 -8.95 3.84
CA ASP A 26 -12.81 -9.79 4.96
C ASP A 26 -12.79 -11.28 4.65
N ASP A 27 -12.80 -11.67 3.37
CA ASP A 27 -12.55 -13.06 2.97
C ASP A 27 -11.05 -13.37 3.06
N SER A 28 -10.69 -14.23 4.03
CA SER A 28 -9.29 -14.59 4.26
C SER A 28 -8.60 -15.22 3.05
N GLY A 29 -9.33 -15.99 2.22
CA GLY A 29 -8.75 -16.64 1.05
C GLY A 29 -8.41 -15.63 -0.04
N ILE A 30 -9.30 -14.67 -0.29
CA ILE A 30 -9.06 -13.59 -1.25
C ILE A 30 -7.96 -12.64 -0.74
N GLY A 31 -8.02 -12.28 0.55
CA GLY A 31 -7.03 -11.42 1.18
C GLY A 31 -5.61 -12.00 1.13
N GLU A 32 -5.46 -13.28 1.47
CA GLU A 32 -4.18 -14.00 1.38
C GLU A 32 -3.68 -14.10 -0.07
N PHE A 33 -4.58 -14.37 -1.02
CA PHE A 33 -4.22 -14.41 -2.45
C PHE A 33 -3.61 -13.09 -2.92
N PHE A 34 -4.24 -11.95 -2.63
CA PHE A 34 -3.70 -10.64 -3.00
C PHE A 34 -2.40 -10.31 -2.27
N PHE A 35 -2.32 -10.63 -0.98
CA PHE A 35 -1.11 -10.42 -0.19
C PHE A 35 0.09 -11.15 -0.79
N GLU A 36 -0.06 -12.44 -1.10
CA GLU A 36 1.01 -13.23 -1.70
C GLU A 36 1.32 -12.79 -3.14
N ALA A 37 0.31 -12.46 -3.95
CA ALA A 37 0.52 -11.96 -5.31
C ALA A 37 1.35 -10.66 -5.32
N ILE A 38 1.02 -9.68 -4.45
CA ILE A 38 1.77 -8.42 -4.35
C ILE A 38 3.22 -8.68 -3.89
N LYS A 39 3.38 -9.52 -2.87
CA LYS A 39 4.68 -9.82 -2.28
C LYS A 39 5.61 -10.59 -3.23
N GLN A 40 5.07 -11.45 -4.09
CA GLN A 40 5.86 -12.28 -5.01
C GLN A 40 6.14 -11.58 -6.34
N GLU A 41 5.18 -10.80 -6.86
CA GLU A 41 5.26 -10.23 -8.21
C GLU A 41 5.72 -8.76 -8.22
N THR A 42 5.88 -8.13 -7.06
CA THR A 42 6.24 -6.70 -6.97
C THR A 42 7.28 -6.43 -5.88
N PRO A 43 8.02 -5.31 -5.95
CA PRO A 43 8.92 -4.89 -4.87
C PRO A 43 8.21 -4.21 -3.69
N TYR A 44 6.87 -4.17 -3.69
CA TYR A 44 6.09 -3.47 -2.68
C TYR A 44 5.83 -4.35 -1.46
N GLN A 45 5.68 -3.71 -0.30
CA GLN A 45 5.15 -4.38 0.89
C GLN A 45 3.63 -4.43 0.80
N ALA A 46 3.05 -5.51 1.28
CA ALA A 46 1.61 -5.63 1.47
C ALA A 46 1.29 -5.70 2.96
N LEU A 47 0.14 -5.13 3.35
CA LEU A 47 -0.49 -5.34 4.63
C LEU A 47 -1.97 -5.67 4.39
N LEU A 48 -2.52 -6.56 5.20
CA LEU A 48 -3.91 -6.99 5.12
C LEU A 48 -4.68 -6.49 6.34
N ALA A 49 -5.83 -5.86 6.10
CA ALA A 49 -6.84 -5.56 7.08
C ALA A 49 -8.11 -6.37 6.75
N THR A 50 -8.71 -7.00 7.76
CA THR A 50 -9.90 -7.86 7.60
C THR A 50 -11.21 -7.10 7.73
N ASP A 51 -11.16 -5.81 8.07
CA ASP A 51 -12.33 -4.93 8.08
C ASP A 51 -11.90 -3.45 7.99
N GLY A 52 -12.87 -2.57 7.73
CA GLY A 52 -12.63 -1.14 7.59
C GLY A 52 -12.15 -0.44 8.87
N TYR A 53 -12.48 -0.93 10.06
CA TYR A 53 -11.99 -0.33 11.32
C TYR A 53 -10.51 -0.65 11.55
N GLN A 54 -10.09 -1.87 11.22
CA GLN A 54 -8.68 -2.25 11.26
C GLN A 54 -7.88 -1.42 10.25
N ALA A 55 -8.41 -1.21 9.04
CA ALA A 55 -7.81 -0.34 8.04
C ALA A 55 -7.64 1.10 8.55
N LEU A 56 -8.70 1.70 9.12
CA LEU A 56 -8.65 3.03 9.75
C LEU A 56 -7.62 3.12 10.88
N LYS A 57 -7.46 2.05 11.67
CA LYS A 57 -6.42 2.00 12.70
C LYS A 57 -5.02 1.98 12.11
N LEU A 58 -4.77 1.14 11.11
CA LEU A 58 -3.45 0.97 10.51
C LEU A 58 -2.95 2.29 9.90
N VAL A 59 -3.80 3.04 9.21
CA VAL A 59 -3.39 4.29 8.53
C VAL A 59 -2.96 5.41 9.50
N HIS A 60 -3.17 5.25 10.80
CA HIS A 60 -2.57 6.16 11.79
C HIS A 60 -1.07 5.91 11.99
N ASP A 61 -0.62 4.67 11.86
CA ASP A 61 0.77 4.25 12.09
C ASP A 61 1.57 4.13 10.80
N ILE A 62 0.90 3.86 9.68
CA ILE A 62 1.51 3.71 8.35
C ILE A 62 0.91 4.72 7.37
N LYS A 63 1.68 5.07 6.33
CA LYS A 63 1.18 5.82 5.17
C LYS A 63 1.20 4.94 3.92
N PRO A 64 0.09 4.21 3.62
CA PRO A 64 0.02 3.40 2.42
C PRO A 64 0.16 4.26 1.17
N SER A 65 0.81 3.71 0.14
CA SER A 65 0.88 4.35 -1.18
C SER A 65 -0.30 3.97 -2.08
N LEU A 66 -1.03 2.90 -1.73
CA LEU A 66 -2.20 2.40 -2.45
C LEU A 66 -3.11 1.63 -1.48
N PHE A 67 -4.41 1.73 -1.70
CA PHE A 67 -5.43 0.91 -1.07
C PHE A 67 -6.06 -0.04 -2.10
N LEU A 68 -6.25 -1.30 -1.72
CA LEU A 68 -7.12 -2.25 -2.41
C LEU A 68 -8.30 -2.53 -1.47
N LEU A 69 -9.49 -2.08 -1.85
CA LEU A 69 -10.67 -2.12 -0.99
C LEU A 69 -11.71 -3.07 -1.58
N ASP A 70 -12.20 -4.01 -0.79
CA ASP A 70 -13.48 -4.63 -1.07
C ASP A 70 -14.63 -3.63 -0.83
N TYR A 71 -15.66 -3.75 -1.64
CA TYR A 71 -16.89 -2.97 -1.51
C TYR A 71 -17.74 -3.46 -0.32
N SER A 72 -17.80 -4.77 -0.09
CA SER A 72 -18.78 -5.41 0.81
C SER A 72 -18.19 -5.77 2.18
N LEU A 73 -17.53 -4.83 2.82
CA LEU A 73 -16.90 -5.07 4.12
C LEU A 73 -17.93 -5.20 5.27
N PRO A 74 -17.56 -5.89 6.36
CA PRO A 74 -18.34 -5.90 7.59
C PRO A 74 -18.46 -4.48 8.17
N ARG A 75 -19.68 -4.12 8.61
CA ARG A 75 -20.02 -2.86 9.33
C ARG A 75 -19.96 -1.56 8.52
N MET A 76 -19.26 -1.50 7.40
CA MET A 76 -19.23 -0.36 6.49
C MET A 76 -18.90 -0.82 5.08
N THR A 77 -19.31 -0.07 4.07
CA THR A 77 -18.92 -0.32 2.68
C THR A 77 -17.50 0.20 2.41
N GLY A 78 -16.87 -0.30 1.35
CA GLY A 78 -15.58 0.22 0.86
C GLY A 78 -15.63 1.71 0.50
N LEU A 79 -16.79 2.22 0.06
CA LEU A 79 -16.99 3.65 -0.22
C LEU A 79 -17.04 4.47 1.07
N GLU A 80 -17.77 4.02 2.09
CA GLU A 80 -17.78 4.71 3.40
C GLU A 80 -16.40 4.72 4.05
N LEU A 81 -15.62 3.65 3.88
CA LEU A 81 -14.22 3.60 4.30
C LEU A 81 -13.36 4.63 3.53
N TYR A 82 -13.49 4.68 2.20
CA TYR A 82 -12.83 5.67 1.36
C TYR A 82 -13.12 7.10 1.83
N ASP A 83 -14.39 7.44 2.08
CA ASP A 83 -14.79 8.76 2.54
C ASP A 83 -14.16 9.10 3.90
N ARG A 84 -14.11 8.14 4.83
CA ARG A 84 -13.48 8.33 6.16
C ARG A 84 -11.96 8.52 6.07
N LEU A 85 -11.30 7.79 5.19
CA LEU A 85 -9.86 7.95 4.93
C LEU A 85 -9.56 9.36 4.40
N HIS A 86 -10.36 9.85 3.44
CA HIS A 86 -10.20 11.18 2.88
C HIS A 86 -10.58 12.30 3.85
N ALA A 87 -11.59 12.08 4.69
CA ALA A 87 -11.93 13.02 5.77
C ALA A 87 -10.79 13.15 6.79
N THR A 88 -10.00 12.10 6.99
CA THR A 88 -8.83 12.12 7.89
C THR A 88 -7.64 12.86 7.28
N GLU A 89 -7.48 12.82 5.95
CA GLU A 89 -6.50 13.66 5.23
C GLU A 89 -6.96 15.13 5.11
N ALA A 90 -8.26 15.40 5.17
CA ALA A 90 -8.85 16.73 5.04
C ALA A 90 -8.82 17.55 6.35
N VAL A 91 -7.63 17.83 6.88
CA VAL A 91 -7.37 19.05 7.67
C VAL A 91 -6.03 19.66 7.24
N SER A 92 -6.00 20.18 6.01
CA SER A 92 -5.01 21.17 5.56
C SER A 92 -5.63 21.98 4.42
N TYR A 93 -6.71 22.70 4.71
CA TYR A 93 -7.03 23.90 3.94
C TYR A 93 -6.17 25.03 4.50
N THR A 94 -5.16 25.42 3.72
CA THR A 94 -4.50 26.73 3.87
C THR A 94 -5.45 27.81 3.39
#